data_AF-A0A811TG45-F1
#
_entry.id   AF-A0A811TG45-F1
#
_cell.length_a   1.000
_cell.length_b   1.000
_cell.length_c   1.000
_cell.angle_alpha   90.00
_cell.angle_beta   90.00
_cell.angle_gamma   90.00
#
_symmetry.space_group_name_H-M   'P 1'
#
loop_
_entity.id
_entity.type
_entity.pdbx_description
1 polymer ?
#
loop_
_entity_poly.entity_id
_entity_poly.type
_entity_poly.pdbx_seq_one_letter_code
_entity_poly.pdbx_strand_id
1 'polypeptide(L)'
;MPQERKMTNVLTLDVEDWYMDTDISTWELYEDRVVESTNKIIKLLNESDTKATFFILGYVAEHFPELVERIRDEDHEIATHGYSHTPITQQTPSEFEEDVLKSVGILEKITGDKVMGYRACQFTVMEETAWAIDVLKKNELPAGAVTIWSGLP
;
A
#
# COMPACT_ATOMS: atom_id res chain seq x y z
N MET A 1 -33.34 10.39 24.04
CA MET A 1 -33.09 9.35 23.02
C MET A 1 -31.58 9.20 22.92
N PRO A 2 -31.02 7.98 22.89
CA PRO A 2 -29.58 7.82 22.71
C PRO A 2 -29.20 8.36 21.33
N GLN A 3 -28.19 9.21 21.30
CA GLN A 3 -27.70 9.84 20.07
C GLN A 3 -27.08 8.76 19.19
N GLU A 4 -27.55 8.62 17.95
CA GLU A 4 -26.95 7.70 16.97
C GLU A 4 -25.46 8.03 16.85
N ARG A 5 -24.60 7.11 17.27
CA ARG A 5 -23.16 7.22 17.04
C ARG A 5 -22.93 7.03 15.55
N LYS A 6 -22.51 8.08 14.85
CA LYS A 6 -21.95 7.96 13.50
C LYS A 6 -20.71 7.07 13.59
N MET A 7 -20.81 5.84 13.10
CA MET A 7 -19.67 4.94 13.01
C MET A 7 -18.86 5.27 11.76
N THR A 8 -17.59 5.59 11.94
CA THR A 8 -16.63 5.73 10.84
C THR A 8 -15.99 4.38 10.62
N ASN A 9 -16.17 3.82 9.42
CA ASN A 9 -15.48 2.60 8.99
C ASN A 9 -14.31 2.98 8.09
N VAL A 10 -13.22 2.23 8.17
CA VAL A 10 -12.04 2.40 7.30
C VAL A 10 -11.88 1.11 6.51
N LEU A 11 -11.72 1.23 5.19
CA LEU A 11 -11.42 0.12 4.30
C LEU A 11 -10.04 0.33 3.67
N THR A 12 -9.25 -0.74 3.70
CA THR A 12 -7.90 -0.75 3.17
C THR A 12 -7.67 -2.03 2.39
N LEU A 13 -6.87 -1.95 1.34
CA LEU A 13 -6.66 -3.04 0.38
C LEU A 13 -5.17 -3.18 0.08
N ASP A 14 -4.68 -4.41 0.04
CA ASP A 14 -3.31 -4.72 -0.37
C ASP A 14 -3.35 -5.11 -1.85
N VAL A 15 -2.53 -4.42 -2.66
CA VAL A 15 -2.49 -4.60 -4.11
C VAL A 15 -1.27 -5.41 -4.47
N GLU A 16 -1.49 -6.72 -4.48
CA GLU A 16 -0.50 -7.77 -4.72
C GLU A 16 -1.17 -9.00 -5.35
N ASP A 17 -0.36 -9.89 -5.92
CA ASP A 17 -0.79 -11.19 -6.42
C ASP A 17 -0.32 -12.32 -5.51
N TRP A 18 -1.03 -13.46 -5.58
CA TRP A 18 -0.77 -14.62 -4.72
C TRP A 18 0.67 -15.17 -4.80
N TYR A 19 1.35 -14.97 -5.93
CA TYR A 19 2.71 -15.45 -6.14
C TYR A 19 3.76 -14.50 -5.56
N MET A 20 3.39 -13.30 -5.12
CA MET A 20 4.33 -12.31 -4.59
C MET A 20 4.87 -12.68 -3.20
N ASP A 21 4.37 -13.76 -2.60
CA ASP A 21 5.00 -14.44 -1.45
C ASP A 21 6.16 -15.39 -1.86
N THR A 22 6.43 -15.56 -3.16
CA THR A 22 7.51 -16.42 -3.69
C THR A 22 8.76 -15.62 -4.04
N ASP A 23 9.83 -16.30 -4.45
CA ASP A 23 11.07 -15.64 -4.92
C ASP A 23 10.77 -14.71 -6.11
N ILE A 24 11.14 -13.43 -5.98
CA ILE A 24 10.92 -12.39 -6.99
C ILE A 24 11.44 -12.76 -8.38
N SER A 25 12.50 -13.57 -8.46
CA SER A 25 13.05 -14.06 -9.74
C SER A 25 12.10 -14.99 -10.50
N THR A 26 11.04 -15.47 -9.84
CA THR A 26 10.04 -16.36 -10.42
C THR A 26 8.73 -15.67 -10.80
N TRP A 27 8.54 -14.40 -10.41
CA TRP A 27 7.26 -13.71 -10.56
C TRP A 27 6.79 -13.59 -12.02
N GLU A 28 7.71 -13.33 -12.95
CA GLU A 28 7.43 -13.26 -14.39
C GLU A 28 6.96 -14.60 -15.01
N LEU A 29 7.04 -15.70 -14.26
CA LEU A 29 6.56 -17.02 -14.71
C LEU A 29 5.06 -17.21 -14.48
N TYR A 30 4.42 -16.33 -13.70
CA TYR A 30 3.04 -16.47 -13.29
C TYR A 30 2.12 -15.50 -14.06
N GLU A 31 0.83 -15.83 -14.10
CA GLU A 31 -0.19 -14.98 -14.69
C GLU A 31 -0.55 -13.83 -13.73
N ASP A 32 -0.48 -12.60 -14.22
CA ASP A 32 -0.90 -11.40 -13.49
C ASP A 32 -2.42 -11.33 -13.38
N ARG A 33 -2.93 -11.25 -12.15
CA ARG A 33 -4.37 -11.10 -11.86
C ARG A 33 -4.65 -9.83 -11.07
N VAL A 34 -3.62 -9.17 -10.55
CA VAL A 34 -3.71 -7.95 -9.74
C VAL A 34 -4.47 -6.85 -10.48
N VAL A 35 -4.26 -6.68 -11.79
CA VAL A 35 -4.93 -5.64 -12.59
C VAL A 35 -6.43 -5.92 -12.70
N GLU A 36 -6.82 -7.11 -13.15
CA GLU A 36 -8.25 -7.46 -13.30
C GLU A 36 -8.98 -7.46 -11.95
N SER A 37 -8.34 -8.02 -10.92
CA SER A 37 -8.93 -8.14 -9.58
C SER A 37 -9.13 -6.77 -8.95
N THR A 38 -8.11 -5.90 -8.98
CA THR A 38 -8.20 -4.54 -8.45
C THR A 38 -9.25 -3.71 -9.19
N ASN A 39 -9.35 -3.84 -10.51
CA ASN A 39 -10.39 -3.16 -11.29
C ASN A 39 -11.83 -3.56 -10.89
N LYS A 40 -12.04 -4.83 -10.52
CA LYS A 40 -13.34 -5.28 -9.98
C LYS A 40 -13.63 -4.63 -8.62
N ILE A 41 -12.63 -4.50 -7.76
CA ILE A 41 -12.78 -3.83 -6.46
C ILE A 41 -13.09 -2.34 -6.64
N ILE A 42 -12.34 -1.61 -7.47
CA ILE A 42 -12.61 -0.19 -7.78
C ILE A 42 -14.05 -0.01 -8.28
N LYS A 43 -14.52 -0.90 -9.17
CA LYS A 43 -15.91 -0.86 -9.63
C LYS A 43 -16.92 -0.99 -8.48
N LEU A 44 -16.71 -1.92 -7.55
CA LEU A 44 -17.60 -2.09 -6.39
C LEU A 44 -17.55 -0.89 -5.44
N LEU A 45 -16.37 -0.30 -5.25
CA LEU A 45 -16.20 0.93 -4.45
C LEU A 45 -16.97 2.10 -5.07
N ASN A 46 -16.90 2.26 -6.39
CA ASN A 46 -17.65 3.29 -7.12
C ASN A 46 -19.17 3.07 -7.06
N GLU A 47 -19.64 1.84 -7.22
CA GLU A 47 -21.06 1.48 -7.10
C GLU A 47 -21.61 1.75 -5.69
N SER A 48 -20.74 1.78 -4.67
CA SER A 48 -21.10 2.00 -3.28
C SER A 48 -20.70 3.39 -2.74
N ASP A 49 -20.20 4.29 -3.59
CA ASP A 49 -19.69 5.61 -3.22
C ASP A 49 -18.72 5.55 -2.02
N THR A 50 -17.85 4.53 -2.01
CA THR A 50 -16.94 4.23 -0.91
C THR A 50 -15.50 4.51 -1.31
N LYS A 51 -14.74 5.17 -0.44
CA LYS A 51 -13.30 5.38 -0.61
C LYS A 51 -12.52 4.37 0.24
N ALA A 52 -11.32 4.03 -0.22
CA ALA A 52 -10.40 3.11 0.44
C ALA A 52 -8.96 3.58 0.28
N THR A 53 -8.09 3.05 1.13
CA THR A 53 -6.63 3.17 1.01
C THR A 53 -6.05 1.92 0.35
N PHE A 54 -5.29 2.10 -0.72
CA PHE A 54 -4.62 1.01 -1.44
C PHE A 54 -3.14 1.00 -1.08
N PHE A 55 -2.69 -0.06 -0.41
CA PHE A 55 -1.29 -0.33 -0.14
C PHE A 55 -0.72 -1.12 -1.31
N ILE A 56 0.08 -0.46 -2.15
CA ILE A 56 0.54 -1.00 -3.44
C ILE A 56 2.01 -1.40 -3.33
N LEU A 57 2.34 -2.60 -3.81
CA LEU A 57 3.74 -2.99 -3.99
C LEU A 57 4.41 -2.12 -5.06
N GLY A 58 5.63 -1.69 -4.79
CA GLY A 58 6.43 -0.94 -5.75
C GLY A 58 6.66 -1.72 -7.05
N TYR A 59 6.79 -3.05 -6.96
CA TYR A 59 6.83 -3.91 -8.15
C TYR A 59 5.56 -3.80 -9.00
N VAL A 60 4.37 -3.86 -8.39
CA VAL A 60 3.09 -3.70 -9.09
C VAL A 60 3.00 -2.32 -9.73
N ALA A 61 3.39 -1.27 -9.00
CA ALA A 61 3.37 0.09 -9.51
C ALA A 61 4.33 0.29 -10.70
N GLU A 62 5.50 -0.35 -10.68
CA GLU A 62 6.48 -0.29 -11.77
C GLU A 62 6.01 -1.00 -13.04
N HIS A 63 5.31 -2.15 -12.90
CA HIS A 63 4.85 -2.95 -14.02
C HIS A 63 3.49 -2.52 -14.57
N PHE A 64 2.63 -1.95 -13.72
CA PHE A 64 1.26 -1.55 -14.06
C PHE A 64 0.97 -0.11 -13.62
N PRO A 65 1.70 0.90 -14.12
CA PRO A 65 1.51 2.28 -13.70
C PRO A 65 0.09 2.80 -13.96
N GLU A 66 -0.57 2.34 -15.03
CA GLU A 66 -1.95 2.73 -15.36
C GLU A 66 -2.96 2.25 -14.31
N LEU A 67 -2.67 1.16 -13.58
CA LEU A 67 -3.50 0.72 -12.46
C LEU A 67 -3.43 1.72 -11.30
N VAL A 68 -2.23 2.24 -11.01
CA VAL A 68 -2.00 3.23 -9.95
C VAL A 68 -2.63 4.57 -10.32
N GLU A 69 -2.49 5.02 -11.57
CA GLU A 69 -3.16 6.22 -12.08
C GLU A 69 -4.68 6.11 -11.94
N ARG A 70 -5.25 4.94 -12.29
CA ARG A 70 -6.68 4.70 -12.12
C ARG A 70 -7.13 4.79 -10.65
N ILE A 71 -6.38 4.18 -9.73
CA ILE A 71 -6.69 4.26 -8.29
C ILE A 71 -6.71 5.71 -7.83
N ARG A 72 -5.71 6.52 -8.24
CA ARG A 72 -5.64 7.95 -7.94
C ARG A 72 -6.82 8.72 -8.55
N ASP A 73 -7.10 8.51 -9.82
CA ASP A 73 -8.12 9.26 -10.56
C ASP A 73 -9.55 9.00 -10.05
N GLU A 74 -9.75 7.85 -9.39
CA GLU A 74 -10.98 7.49 -8.68
C GLU A 74 -11.00 8.02 -7.23
N ASP A 75 -10.06 8.91 -6.87
CA ASP A 75 -9.97 9.59 -5.56
C ASP A 75 -9.84 8.59 -4.39
N HIS A 76 -9.07 7.53 -4.60
CA HIS A 76 -8.62 6.63 -3.54
C HIS A 76 -7.25 7.04 -3.02
N GLU A 77 -6.98 6.73 -1.76
CA GLU A 77 -5.68 6.99 -1.18
C GLU A 77 -4.66 5.93 -1.60
N ILE A 78 -3.44 6.37 -1.92
CA ILE A 78 -2.32 5.51 -2.29
C ILE A 78 -1.28 5.49 -1.18
N ALA A 79 -0.93 4.28 -0.75
CA ALA A 79 0.07 3.98 0.27
C ALA A 79 1.05 2.94 -0.23
N THR A 80 2.24 2.85 0.37
CA THR A 80 3.25 1.85 -0.01
C THR A 80 3.07 0.54 0.77
N HIS A 81 3.23 -0.58 0.08
CA HIS A 81 3.36 -1.91 0.67
C HIS A 81 4.80 -2.45 0.61
N GLY A 82 5.82 -1.58 0.51
CA GLY A 82 7.19 -1.98 0.17
C GLY A 82 7.35 -2.23 -1.33
N TYR A 83 8.52 -2.69 -1.78
CA TYR A 83 8.79 -2.96 -3.20
C TYR A 83 8.64 -4.43 -3.57
N SER A 84 9.34 -5.34 -2.87
CA SER A 84 9.45 -6.77 -3.24
C SER A 84 8.73 -7.75 -2.30
N HIS A 85 7.70 -7.30 -1.59
CA HIS A 85 6.95 -8.08 -0.60
C HIS A 85 7.80 -8.74 0.50
N THR A 86 9.02 -8.24 0.72
CA THR A 86 9.96 -8.89 1.63
C THR A 86 9.55 -8.61 3.08
N PRO A 87 9.42 -9.63 3.95
CA PRO A 87 9.10 -9.41 5.36
C PRO A 87 10.20 -8.61 6.07
N ILE A 88 9.84 -7.74 7.02
CA ILE A 88 10.82 -6.90 7.76
C ILE A 88 11.82 -7.78 8.52
N THR A 89 11.38 -8.94 9.00
CA THR A 89 12.23 -9.92 9.72
C THR A 89 13.37 -10.50 8.87
N GLN A 90 13.30 -10.35 7.55
CA GLN A 90 14.32 -10.83 6.61
C GLN A 90 15.19 -9.69 6.06
N GLN A 91 15.05 -8.49 6.61
CA GLN A 91 15.76 -7.29 6.14
C GLN A 91 16.60 -6.70 7.26
N THR A 92 17.75 -6.16 6.88
CA THR A 92 18.47 -5.19 7.69
C THR A 92 17.79 -3.81 7.62
N PRO A 93 18.08 -2.89 8.56
CA PRO A 93 17.54 -1.54 8.51
C PRO A 93 17.81 -0.77 7.22
N SER A 94 18.97 -0.97 6.57
CA SER A 94 19.26 -0.29 5.30
C SER A 94 18.52 -0.91 4.13
N GLU A 95 18.40 -2.24 4.07
CA GLU A 95 17.62 -2.92 3.03
C GLU A 95 16.15 -2.51 3.10
N PHE A 96 15.60 -2.45 4.32
CA PHE A 96 14.25 -1.97 4.54
C PHE A 96 14.05 -0.51 4.13
N GLU A 97 15.01 0.37 4.47
CA GLU A 97 14.97 1.77 4.05
C GLU A 97 15.00 1.90 2.52
N GLU A 98 15.86 1.14 1.84
CA GLU A 98 15.96 1.13 0.37
C GLU A 98 14.69 0.58 -0.30
N ASP A 99 14.12 -0.52 0.21
CA ASP A 99 12.88 -1.12 -0.30
C ASP A 99 11.71 -0.12 -0.25
N VAL A 100 11.51 0.50 0.92
CA VAL A 100 10.43 1.45 1.14
C VAL A 100 10.62 2.71 0.29
N LEU A 101 11.82 3.30 0.29
CA LEU A 101 12.08 4.52 -0.48
C LEU A 101 11.97 4.29 -1.99
N LYS A 102 12.37 3.11 -2.48
CA LYS A 102 12.17 2.74 -3.89
C LYS A 102 10.68 2.70 -4.23
N SER A 103 9.88 2.01 -3.41
CA SER A 103 8.43 1.90 -3.61
C SER A 103 7.74 3.27 -3.57
N VAL A 104 8.04 4.09 -2.57
CA VAL A 104 7.53 5.47 -2.44
C VAL A 104 7.89 6.30 -3.67
N GLY A 105 9.16 6.32 -4.08
CA GLY A 105 9.60 7.12 -5.23
C GLY A 105 8.90 6.75 -6.54
N ILE A 106 8.57 5.47 -6.75
CA ILE A 106 7.80 5.02 -7.92
C ILE A 106 6.35 5.53 -7.83
N LEU A 107 5.69 5.33 -6.69
CA LEU A 107 4.30 5.73 -6.48
C LEU A 107 4.13 7.26 -6.59
N GLU A 108 4.99 8.05 -5.95
CA GLU A 108 4.96 9.52 -6.02
C GLU A 108 5.21 10.02 -7.44
N LYS A 109 6.09 9.34 -8.21
CA LYS A 109 6.35 9.68 -9.62
C LYS A 109 5.13 9.45 -10.52
N ILE A 110 4.37 8.38 -10.27
CA ILE A 110 3.15 8.05 -11.05
C ILE A 110 2.00 8.98 -10.65
N THR A 111 1.81 9.17 -9.34
CA THR A 111 0.64 9.89 -8.82
C THR A 111 0.81 11.40 -8.87
N GLY A 112 2.03 11.90 -8.65
CA GLY A 112 2.30 13.31 -8.39
C GLY A 112 2.01 13.74 -6.95
N ASP A 113 1.55 12.82 -6.09
CA ASP A 113 1.14 13.06 -4.72
C ASP A 113 2.16 12.47 -3.74
N LYS A 114 2.23 13.03 -2.52
CA LYS A 114 3.10 12.50 -1.46
C LYS A 114 2.50 11.21 -0.89
N VAL A 115 3.30 10.14 -0.81
CA VAL A 115 2.88 8.88 -0.18
C VAL A 115 3.11 8.97 1.32
N MET A 116 2.04 8.76 2.10
CA MET A 116 2.09 8.91 3.57
C MET A 116 1.77 7.63 4.33
N GLY A 117 1.29 6.57 3.67
CA GLY A 117 0.94 5.31 4.33
C GLY A 117 1.99 4.22 4.08
N TYR A 118 2.22 3.38 5.09
CA TYR A 118 3.02 2.15 4.97
C TYR A 118 2.30 0.98 5.64
N ARG A 119 2.28 -0.17 4.96
CA ARG A 119 1.89 -1.45 5.53
C ARG A 119 2.99 -2.48 5.32
N ALA A 120 3.33 -3.21 6.38
CA ALA A 120 4.31 -4.27 6.30
C ALA A 120 3.75 -5.55 5.66
N CYS A 121 4.56 -6.14 4.79
CA CYS A 121 4.32 -7.47 4.25
C CYS A 121 4.28 -8.48 5.39
N GLN A 122 3.32 -9.40 5.31
CA GLN A 122 3.12 -10.47 6.29
C GLN A 122 3.00 -10.00 7.75
N PHE A 123 2.53 -8.76 7.99
CA PHE A 123 2.31 -8.17 9.32
C PHE A 123 3.56 -8.18 10.23
N THR A 124 4.73 -7.98 9.64
CA THR A 124 6.02 -8.12 10.34
C THR A 124 6.49 -6.88 11.12
N VAL A 125 5.57 -6.00 11.55
CA VAL A 125 5.87 -4.96 12.56
C VAL A 125 5.65 -5.58 13.94
N MET A 126 6.75 -5.98 14.58
CA MET A 126 6.81 -6.76 15.81
C MET A 126 7.84 -6.12 16.75
N GLU A 127 8.03 -6.66 17.96
CA GLU A 127 8.98 -6.12 18.93
C GLU A 127 10.42 -6.18 18.41
N GLU A 128 10.80 -7.31 17.80
CA GLU A 128 12.11 -7.55 17.19
C GLU A 128 12.40 -6.67 15.96
N THR A 129 11.34 -6.17 15.30
CA THR A 129 11.43 -5.30 14.12
C THR A 129 11.03 -3.86 14.42
N ALA A 130 10.94 -3.48 15.71
CA ALA A 130 10.54 -2.13 16.12
C ALA A 130 11.45 -1.03 15.56
N TRP A 131 12.71 -1.36 15.23
CA TRP A 131 13.65 -0.47 14.53
C TRP A 131 13.10 0.05 13.19
N ALA A 132 12.18 -0.67 12.54
CA ALA A 132 11.56 -0.24 11.28
C ALA A 132 10.71 1.02 11.48
N ILE A 133 10.13 1.22 12.67
CA ILE A 133 9.37 2.43 13.01
C ILE A 133 10.30 3.66 13.00
N ASP A 134 11.53 3.52 13.50
CA ASP A 134 12.51 4.61 13.47
C ASP A 134 12.96 4.94 12.05
N VAL A 135 13.15 3.92 11.20
CA VAL A 135 13.46 4.11 9.77
C VAL A 135 12.31 4.84 9.05
N LEU A 136 11.06 4.42 9.26
CA LEU A 136 9.89 5.07 8.67
C LEU A 136 9.78 6.53 9.13
N LYS A 137 9.94 6.78 10.43
CA LYS A 137 9.90 8.13 11.01
C LYS A 137 11.02 9.04 10.46
N LYS A 138 12.23 8.51 10.32
CA LYS A 138 13.38 9.23 9.73
C LYS A 138 13.07 9.72 8.31
N ASN A 139 12.27 8.98 7.56
CA ASN A 139 11.90 9.28 6.18
C ASN A 139 10.52 9.96 6.04
N GLU A 140 9.98 10.51 7.13
CA GLU A 140 8.67 11.18 7.15
C GLU A 140 7.48 10.32 6.70
N LEU A 141 7.61 8.99 6.79
CA LEU A 141 6.53 8.05 6.54
C LEU A 141 5.93 7.64 7.88
N PRO A 142 4.71 8.10 8.26
CA PRO A 142 4.10 7.66 9.50
C PRO A 142 3.82 6.14 9.43
N ALA A 143 4.36 5.42 10.41
CA ALA A 143 4.09 4.00 10.58
C ALA A 143 2.63 3.82 11.06
N GLY A 144 1.76 3.32 10.18
CA GLY A 144 0.37 3.03 10.51
C GLY A 144 -0.41 2.53 9.31
N ALA A 145 -1.16 1.44 9.49
CA ALA A 145 -2.05 0.85 8.48
C ALA A 145 -3.26 1.73 8.11
N VAL A 146 -3.33 2.95 8.64
CA VAL A 146 -4.43 3.89 8.46
C VAL A 146 -3.86 5.30 8.43
N THR A 147 -3.64 5.82 7.23
CA THR A 147 -3.69 7.25 7.02
C THR A 147 -5.17 7.62 6.87
N ILE A 148 -5.66 8.49 7.75
CA ILE A 148 -7.03 8.96 7.67
C ILE A 148 -6.99 10.12 6.66
N TRP A 149 -7.64 9.94 5.52
CA TRP A 149 -7.87 11.02 4.55
C TRP A 149 -8.49 12.21 5.30
N SER A 150 -7.75 13.33 5.36
CA SER A 150 -8.17 14.53 6.11
C SER A 150 -9.20 15.41 5.37
N GLY A 151 -9.75 14.93 4.25
CA GLY A 151 -10.81 15.63 3.51
C GLY A 151 -12.22 15.43 4.05
N LEU A 152 -12.39 14.86 5.25
CA LEU A 152 -13.63 15.04 5.99
C LEU A 152 -13.73 16.52 6.42
N PRO A 153 -14.87 17.21 6.21
CA PRO A 153 -15.09 18.52 6.81
C PRO A 153 -15.03 18.48 8.35
#